data_AF-X1K3J7-F1
#
_entry.id   AF-X1K3J7-F1
#
_cell.length_a   1.000
_cell.length_b   1.000
_cell.length_c   1.000
_cell.angle_alpha   90.00
_cell.angle_beta   90.00
_cell.angle_gamma   90.00
#
_symmetry.space_group_name_H-M   'P 1'
#
loop_
_entity.id
_entity.type
_entity.pdbx_description
1 polymer ?
#
loop_
_entity_poly.entity_id
_entity_poly.type
_entity_poly.pdbx_seq_one_letter_code
_entity_poly.pdbx_strand_id
1 'polypeptide(L)' 'SDVKGNIFNLKGIYNDYKNLYIPLLGKYQVDNAATAVTTIEALRIRGLNISKRAILEGLEKVKWEGRLEIIQYDPL' A
#
# COMPACT_ATOMS: atom_id res chain seq x y z
N SER A 1 -3.92 14.83 15.75
CA SER A 1 -3.24 14.65 14.46
C SER A 1 -3.73 13.34 13.86
N ASP A 2 -4.77 13.40 13.02
CA ASP A 2 -5.42 12.22 12.46
C ASP A 2 -4.55 11.59 11.39
N VAL A 3 -3.79 10.57 11.78
CA VAL A 3 -3.02 9.76 10.83
C VAL A 3 -4.02 8.86 10.09
N LYS A 4 -4.46 9.28 8.89
CA LYS A 4 -5.43 8.57 8.04
C LYS A 4 -4.87 7.35 7.29
N GLY A 5 -3.61 6.99 7.52
CA GLY A 5 -2.92 5.93 6.79
C GLY A 5 -1.44 5.84 7.14
N ASN A 6 -0.70 4.98 6.43
CA ASN A 6 0.74 4.82 6.61
C ASN A 6 1.53 5.39 5.43
N ILE A 7 2.69 5.98 5.72
CA ILE A 7 3.69 6.39 4.73
C ILE A 7 4.98 5.62 4.98
N PHE A 8 5.57 5.04 3.93
CA PHE A 8 6.80 4.25 4.05
C PHE A 8 7.64 4.26 2.77
N ASN A 9 8.89 3.81 2.90
CA ASN A 9 9.80 3.59 1.76
C ASN A 9 9.98 2.09 1.54
N LEU A 10 10.10 1.68 0.29
CA LEU A 10 10.31 0.28 -0.09
C LEU A 10 11.39 0.19 -1.17
N LYS A 11 12.40 -0.65 -0.93
CA LYS A 11 13.32 -1.10 -1.98
C LYS A 11 12.76 -2.35 -2.62
N GLY A 12 12.36 -2.23 -3.89
CA GLY A 12 11.83 -3.34 -4.68
C GLY A 12 12.93 -4.09 -5.44
N ILE A 13 12.51 -5.08 -6.22
CA ILE A 13 13.35 -5.85 -7.14
C ILE A 13 13.78 -4.96 -8.33
N TYR A 14 12.85 -4.15 -8.84
CA TYR A 14 13.09 -3.30 -10.03
C TYR A 14 13.14 -1.80 -9.72
N ASN A 15 12.45 -1.36 -8.65
CA ASN A 15 12.30 0.05 -8.36
C ASN A 15 12.48 0.33 -6.87
N ASP A 16 13.10 1.47 -6.57
CA ASP A 16 12.96 2.09 -5.27
C ASP A 16 11.70 2.97 -5.26
N TYR A 17 10.89 2.77 -4.22
CA TYR A 17 9.68 3.50 -3.96
C TYR A 17 9.87 4.36 -2.70
N LYS A 18 9.68 5.66 -2.85
CA LYS A 18 9.78 6.62 -1.75
C LYS A 18 8.40 7.18 -1.43
N ASN A 19 8.14 7.39 -0.15
CA ASN A 19 6.91 7.98 0.36
C ASN A 19 5.64 7.29 -0.18
N LEU A 20 5.64 5.96 -0.24
CA LEU A 20 4.44 5.20 -0.55
C LEU A 20 3.39 5.46 0.51
N TYR A 21 2.21 5.89 0.08
CA TYR A 21 1.07 6.10 0.94
C TYR A 21 0.05 4.96 0.78
N ILE A 22 -0.45 4.45 1.90
CA ILE A 22 -1.63 3.58 1.95
C ILE A 22 -2.63 4.16 2.95
N PRO A 23 -3.91 4.34 2.59
CA PRO A 23 -4.97 4.81 3.48
C PRO A 23 -5.50 3.69 4.41
N LEU A 24 -4.60 2.84 4.93
CA LEU A 24 -4.94 1.74 5.83
C LEU A 24 -4.25 1.95 7.18
N LEU A 25 -4.98 1.73 8.28
CA LEU A 25 -4.48 1.88 9.64
C LEU A 25 -3.76 0.62 10.13
N GLY A 26 -2.76 0.83 10.99
CA GLY A 26 -1.98 -0.24 11.59
C GLY A 26 -0.66 -0.50 10.87
N LYS A 27 0.39 -0.69 11.66
CA LYS A 27 1.78 -0.82 11.20
C LYS A 27 1.98 -2.02 10.28
N TYR A 28 1.31 -3.13 10.60
CA TYR A 28 1.33 -4.38 9.82
C TYR A 28 0.80 -4.20 8.38
N GLN A 29 0.02 -3.15 8.10
CA GLN A 29 -0.44 -2.89 6.73
C GLN A 29 0.70 -2.44 5.82
N VAL A 30 1.77 -1.88 6.39
CA VAL A 30 3.01 -1.59 5.64
C VAL A 30 3.62 -2.89 5.11
N ASP A 31 3.67 -3.94 5.93
CA ASP A 31 4.21 -5.24 5.51
C ASP A 31 3.34 -5.90 4.42
N ASN A 32 2.01 -5.80 4.55
CA ASN A 32 1.08 -6.27 3.52
C ASN A 32 1.28 -5.52 2.19
N ALA A 33 1.40 -4.20 2.25
CA ALA A 33 1.63 -3.37 1.07
C ALA A 33 2.99 -3.68 0.42
N ALA A 34 4.06 -3.83 1.21
CA ALA A 34 5.37 -4.22 0.74
C ALA A 34 5.35 -5.61 0.06
N THR A 35 4.63 -6.56 0.65
CA THR A 35 4.44 -7.91 0.09
C THR A 35 3.70 -7.85 -1.25
N ALA A 36 2.65 -7.04 -1.33
CA ALA A 36 1.87 -6.87 -2.57
C ALA A 36 2.72 -6.26 -3.70
N VAL A 37 3.46 -5.18 -3.43
CA VAL A 37 4.36 -4.55 -4.41
C VAL A 37 5.42 -5.53 -4.89
N THR A 38 6.06 -6.24 -3.96
CA THR A 38 7.09 -7.24 -4.29
C THR A 38 6.52 -8.37 -5.14
N THR A 39 5.30 -8.82 -4.84
CA THR A 39 4.60 -9.84 -5.64
C THR A 39 4.33 -9.35 -7.06
N ILE A 40 3.83 -8.11 -7.21
CA ILE A 40 3.61 -7.50 -8.53
C ILE A 40 4.92 -7.41 -9.33
N GLU A 41 6.02 -7.02 -8.68
CA GLU A 41 7.33 -6.99 -9.32
C GLU A 41 7.81 -8.40 -9.70
N ALA A 42 7.64 -9.40 -8.84
CA ALA A 42 7.97 -10.79 -9.17
C ALA A 42 7.14 -11.32 -10.37
N LEU A 43 5.88 -10.92 -10.50
CA LEU A 43 5.05 -11.26 -11.66
C LEU A 43 5.58 -10.64 -12.97
N ARG A 44 6.29 -9.51 -12.93
CA ARG A 44 6.96 -8.96 -14.11
C ARG A 44 8.03 -9.90 -14.67
N ILE A 45 8.72 -10.66 -13.81
CA ILE A 45 9.67 -11.70 -14.24
C ILE A 45 8.96 -12.75 -15.11
N ARG A 46 7.66 -12.98 -14.88
CA ARG A 46 6.81 -13.93 -15.64
C ARG A 46 6.13 -13.29 -16.85
N GLY A 47 6.50 -12.07 -17.24
CA GLY A 47 5.99 -11.39 -18.43
C GLY A 47 4.74 -10.51 -18.22
N LEU A 48 4.26 -10.38 -16.98
CA LEU A 48 3.15 -9.46 -16.66
C LEU A 48 3.65 -8.03 -16.54
N ASN A 49 3.33 -7.18 -17.52
CA ASN A 49 3.79 -5.80 -17.53
C ASN A 49 2.83 -4.86 -16.77
N ILE A 50 3.02 -4.74 -15.45
CA ILE A 50 2.30 -3.77 -14.61
C ILE A 50 3.22 -2.56 -14.40
N SER A 51 2.85 -1.34 -14.77
CA SER A 51 3.74 -0.17 -14.65
C SER A 51 3.97 0.27 -13.20
N LYS A 52 5.08 0.99 -12.93
CA LYS A 52 5.33 1.62 -11.61
C LYS A 52 4.17 2.55 -11.21
N ARG A 53 3.66 3.33 -12.16
CA ARG A 53 2.52 4.23 -11.94
C ARG A 53 1.27 3.49 -11.48
N ALA A 54 0.95 2.35 -12.10
CA ALA A 54 -0.20 1.53 -11.71
C ALA A 54 -0.08 1.02 -10.26
N ILE A 55 1.13 0.67 -9.81
CA ILE A 55 1.38 0.28 -8.42
C ILE A 55 1.11 1.45 -7.46
N LEU A 56 1.63 2.65 -7.77
CA LEU A 56 1.42 3.84 -6.94
C LEU A 56 -0.07 4.19 -6.82
N GLU A 57 -0.78 4.25 -7.95
CA GLU A 57 -2.21 4.55 -7.97
C GLU A 57 -3.04 3.49 -7.23
N GLY A 58 -2.65 2.21 -7.33
CA GLY A 58 -3.31 1.12 -6.64
C GLY A 58 -3.16 1.20 -5.11
N LEU A 59 -1.96 1.52 -4.63
CA LEU A 59 -1.70 1.70 -3.19
C LEU A 59 -2.45 2.90 -2.61
N GLU A 60 -2.51 4.02 -3.35
CA GLU A 60 -3.21 5.23 -2.90
C GLU A 60 -4.73 5.02 -2.82
N LYS A 61 -5.30 4.19 -3.70
CA LYS A 61 -6.75 3.96 -3.81
C LYS A 61 -7.24 2.75 -3.03
N VAL A 62 -6.37 1.96 -2.41
CA VAL A 62 -6.78 0.73 -1.73
C VAL A 62 -7.78 1.04 -0.61
N LYS A 63 -8.85 0.26 -0.56
CA LYS A 63 -9.80 0.25 0.56
C LYS A 63 -9.94 -1.20 1.03
N TRP A 64 -9.88 -1.42 2.34
CA TRP A 64 -10.02 -2.75 2.90
C TRP A 64 -11.02 -2.72 4.05
N GLU A 65 -12.29 -2.88 3.69
CA GLU A 65 -13.41 -2.86 4.63
C GLU A 65 -13.24 -3.90 5.74
N GLY A 66 -13.51 -3.51 6.98
CA GLY A 66 -13.46 -4.40 8.15
C GLY A 66 -12.08 -4.70 8.75
N ARG A 67 -10.96 -4.21 8.18
CA ARG A 67 -9.62 -4.31 8.80
C ARG A 67 -9.20 -2.99 9.46
N LEU A 68 -9.48 -2.86 10.76
CA LEU A 68 -9.16 -1.65 11.56
C LEU A 68 -9.66 -0.37 10.88
N GLU A 69 -10.87 -0.42 10.34
CA GLU A 69 -11.53 0.72 9.74
C GLU A 69 -12.13 1.60 10.84
N ILE A 70 -11.90 2.92 10.76
CA ILE A 70 -12.61 3.87 11.62
C ILE A 70 -14.04 3.96 11.09
N ILE A 71 -14.97 3.36 11.81
CA ILE A 71 -16.40 3.41 11.49
C ILE A 71 -17.05 4.72 11.97
N GLN A 72 -16.46 5.42 12.94
CA GLN A 72 -16.93 6.69 13.47
C GLN A 72 -15.78 7.48 14.11
N TYR A 73 -15.64 8.75 13.74
CA TYR A 73 -14.60 9.65 14.27
C TYR A 73 -15.02 10.38 15.56
N ASP A 74 -16.32 10.51 15.81
CA ASP A 74 -16.91 11.19 16.97
C ASP A 74 -18.05 10.35 17.55
N PRO A 75 -17.78 9.42 18.50
CA PRO A 75 -18.79 8.56 19.10
C PRO A 75 -19.71 9.35 20.05
N LEU A 76 -21.00 8.95 20.11
CA LEU A 76 -22.03 9.54 20.99
C LEU A 76 -21.70 9.35 22.48
#